data_AF-A0A965M020-F1
#
_entry.id   AF-A0A965M020-F1
#
_cell.length_a   1.000
_cell.length_b   1.000
_cell.length_c   1.000
_cell.angle_alpha   90.00
_cell.angle_beta   90.00
_cell.angle_gamma   90.00
#
_symmetry.space_group_name_H-M   'P 1'
#
loop_
_entity.id
_entity.type
_entity.pdbx_description
1 polymer ?
#
loop_
_entity_poly.entity_id
_entity_poly.type
_entity_poly.pdbx_seq_one_letter_code
_entity_poly.pdbx_strand_id
1 'polypeptide(L)'
;MARHMMTARDGSLSRALAEAALGWRWSDLPRDVQRQALRSLVNFFACALAGFRDPAVTTAARVFARVGPQGVFTRIGSGTTASLLHAASLNAMAANVFDFDDTHLPTIAHPTAPVAPVALALSQTRRVSGIELLEAITAGIELQCRIALAISPGHYSRGWHITSTCGVFGAAIAAARLLGLDARQTVWAFGSAAVQGAGLVETLGT
;
A
#
# COMPACT_ATOMS: atom_id res chain seq x y z
N MET A 1 -2.78 19.47 -19.33
CA MET A 1 -3.56 18.92 -18.19
C MET A 1 -4.93 18.47 -18.69
N ALA A 2 -5.08 17.22 -19.14
CA ALA A 2 -6.38 16.67 -19.53
C ALA A 2 -7.02 16.01 -18.31
N ARG A 3 -8.06 16.64 -17.75
CA ARG A 3 -8.94 16.01 -16.75
C ARG A 3 -9.75 14.93 -17.46
N HIS A 4 -9.28 13.69 -17.43
CA HIS A 4 -10.15 12.53 -17.69
C HIS A 4 -11.05 12.36 -16.47
N MET A 5 -12.16 13.11 -16.46
CA MET A 5 -13.22 12.90 -15.50
C MET A 5 -13.83 11.53 -15.80
N MET A 6 -13.66 10.57 -14.88
CA MET A 6 -14.30 9.25 -14.96
C MET A 6 -15.83 9.47 -14.92
N THR A 7 -16.46 9.53 -16.08
CA THR A 7 -17.92 9.41 -16.17
C THR A 7 -18.26 7.96 -15.89
N ALA A 8 -18.93 7.68 -14.77
CA ALA A 8 -19.48 6.37 -14.45
C ALA A 8 -20.49 5.99 -15.55
N ARG A 9 -20.05 5.23 -16.54
CA ARG A 9 -20.93 4.62 -17.54
C ARG A 9 -21.46 3.32 -16.90
N ASP A 10 -22.74 3.32 -16.54
CA ASP A 10 -23.56 2.17 -16.13
C ASP A 10 -23.06 1.29 -14.94
N GLY A 11 -22.23 1.82 -14.04
CA GLY A 11 -21.74 1.11 -12.84
C GLY A 11 -21.43 2.00 -11.63
N SER A 12 -21.25 1.41 -10.44
CA SER A 12 -20.87 2.15 -9.22
C SER A 12 -19.46 2.73 -9.33
N LEU A 13 -19.17 3.84 -8.63
CA LEU A 13 -17.84 4.46 -8.59
C LEU A 13 -16.75 3.46 -8.19
N SER A 14 -17.04 2.59 -7.20
CA SER A 14 -16.12 1.55 -6.76
C SER A 14 -15.78 0.57 -7.88
N ARG A 15 -16.75 0.21 -8.73
CA ARG A 15 -16.52 -0.66 -9.88
C ARG A 15 -15.66 0.03 -10.94
N ALA A 16 -15.95 1.28 -11.26
CA ALA A 16 -15.16 2.05 -12.21
C ALA A 16 -13.69 2.21 -11.75
N LEU A 17 -13.46 2.43 -10.45
CA LEU A 17 -12.11 2.49 -9.87
C LEU A 17 -11.41 1.13 -9.93
N ALA A 18 -12.11 0.04 -9.62
CA ALA A 18 -11.57 -1.31 -9.71
C ALA A 18 -11.15 -1.66 -11.15
N GLU A 19 -12.04 -1.44 -12.13
CA GLU A 19 -11.76 -1.72 -13.55
C GLU A 19 -10.57 -0.90 -14.06
N ALA A 20 -10.50 0.39 -13.73
CA ALA A 20 -9.37 1.24 -14.10
C ALA A 20 -8.05 0.74 -13.47
N ALA A 21 -8.03 0.50 -12.16
CA ALA A 21 -6.84 0.09 -11.45
C ALA A 21 -6.32 -1.30 -11.86
N LEU A 22 -7.21 -2.23 -12.22
CA LEU A 22 -6.85 -3.52 -12.83
C LEU A 22 -6.40 -3.38 -14.29
N GLY A 23 -6.87 -2.34 -14.99
CA GLY A 23 -6.55 -2.04 -16.38
C GLY A 23 -5.20 -1.36 -16.61
N TRP A 24 -4.63 -0.67 -15.61
CA TRP A 24 -3.36 0.02 -15.79
C TRP A 24 -2.21 -0.94 -16.13
N ARG A 25 -1.34 -0.51 -17.04
CA ARG A 25 -0.17 -1.25 -17.52
C ARG A 25 1.08 -0.39 -17.42
N TRP A 26 2.21 -1.02 -17.12
CA TRP A 26 3.49 -0.35 -17.00
C TRP A 26 3.91 0.35 -18.28
N SER A 27 3.63 -0.26 -19.43
CA SER A 27 3.93 0.26 -20.77
C SER A 27 3.24 1.59 -21.07
N ASP A 28 2.08 1.82 -20.46
CA ASP A 28 1.22 2.97 -20.75
C ASP A 28 1.58 4.17 -19.87
N LEU A 29 2.41 3.94 -18.85
CA LEU A 29 2.85 4.99 -17.93
C LEU A 29 3.90 5.89 -18.59
N PRO A 30 3.78 7.22 -18.42
CA PRO A 30 4.86 8.14 -18.75
C PRO A 30 6.21 7.73 -18.14
N ARG A 31 7.31 7.99 -18.86
CA ARG A 31 8.65 7.55 -18.45
C ARG A 31 9.10 8.14 -17.11
N ASP A 32 8.68 9.35 -16.80
CA ASP A 32 8.89 10.00 -15.52
C ASP A 32 8.12 9.29 -14.39
N VAL A 33 6.87 8.88 -14.61
CA VAL A 33 6.09 8.07 -13.65
C VAL A 33 6.77 6.73 -13.39
N GLN A 34 7.22 6.02 -14.44
CA GLN A 34 7.99 4.77 -14.29
C GLN A 34 9.25 4.98 -13.43
N ARG A 35 9.97 6.08 -13.66
CA ARG A 35 11.17 6.43 -12.89
C ARG A 35 10.85 6.72 -11.42
N GLN A 36 9.76 7.42 -11.14
CA GLN A 36 9.38 7.71 -9.75
C GLN A 36 8.87 6.47 -9.02
N ALA A 37 8.12 5.58 -9.68
CA ALA A 37 7.71 4.31 -9.08
C ALA A 37 8.93 3.47 -8.62
N LEU A 38 9.98 3.42 -9.44
CA LEU A 38 11.23 2.75 -9.08
C LEU A 38 11.94 3.44 -7.90
N ARG A 39 11.99 4.78 -7.88
CA ARG A 39 12.60 5.54 -6.78
C ARG A 39 11.84 5.38 -5.47
N SER A 40 10.52 5.43 -5.52
CA SER A 40 9.64 5.14 -4.37
C SER A 40 9.91 3.74 -3.81
N LEU A 41 10.07 2.72 -4.67
CA LEU A 41 10.40 1.37 -4.21
C LEU A 41 11.81 1.29 -3.58
N VAL A 42 12.80 1.96 -4.17
CA VAL A 42 14.15 2.05 -3.57
C VAL A 42 14.11 2.76 -2.21
N ASN A 43 13.37 3.86 -2.11
CA ASN A 43 13.16 4.60 -0.87
C ASN A 43 12.52 3.71 0.20
N PHE A 44 11.45 2.99 -0.15
CA PHE A 44 10.80 2.03 0.73
C PHE A 44 11.79 1.01 1.31
N PHE A 45 12.63 0.40 0.48
CA PHE A 45 13.64 -0.55 0.97
C PHE A 45 14.67 0.11 1.88
N ALA A 46 15.12 1.32 1.55
CA ALA A 46 16.06 2.07 2.39
C ALA A 46 15.46 2.34 3.78
N CYS A 47 14.22 2.81 3.85
CA CYS A 47 13.54 3.08 5.11
C CYS A 47 13.28 1.79 5.88
N ALA A 48 12.80 0.72 5.23
CA ALA A 48 12.57 -0.57 5.89
C ALA A 48 13.87 -1.18 6.46
N LEU A 49 14.98 -1.08 5.73
CA LEU A 49 16.30 -1.53 6.19
C LEU A 49 16.88 -0.65 7.30
N ALA A 50 16.51 0.62 7.38
CA ALA A 50 16.86 1.46 8.52
C ALA A 50 16.00 1.11 9.75
N GLY A 51 14.70 0.91 9.55
CA GLY A 51 13.71 0.79 10.64
C GLY A 51 13.52 -0.60 11.24
N PHE A 52 14.00 -1.69 10.61
CA PHE A 52 13.65 -3.05 11.07
C PHE A 52 14.10 -3.40 12.50
N ARG A 53 15.07 -2.66 13.06
CA ARG A 53 15.58 -2.82 14.44
C ARG A 53 14.98 -1.84 15.43
N ASP A 54 14.08 -0.97 14.98
CA ASP A 54 13.45 -0.01 15.87
C ASP A 54 12.71 -0.72 17.03
N PRO A 55 12.73 -0.17 18.27
CA PRO A 55 12.05 -0.76 19.41
C PRO A 55 10.55 -1.05 19.17
N ALA A 56 9.84 -0.20 18.41
CA ALA A 56 8.43 -0.41 18.10
C ALA A 56 8.26 -1.62 17.17
N VAL A 57 9.06 -1.71 16.10
CA VAL A 57 9.03 -2.80 15.12
C VAL A 57 9.43 -4.14 15.75
N THR A 58 10.49 -4.14 16.57
CA THR A 58 10.94 -5.36 17.26
C THR A 58 9.96 -5.81 18.34
N THR A 59 9.26 -4.89 18.99
CA THR A 59 8.18 -5.20 19.94
C THR A 59 6.97 -5.79 19.23
N ALA A 60 6.54 -5.18 18.12
CA ALA A 60 5.47 -5.73 17.28
C ALA A 60 5.81 -7.15 16.80
N ALA A 61 7.05 -7.39 16.36
CA ALA A 61 7.50 -8.71 15.94
C ALA A 61 7.43 -9.76 17.06
N ARG A 62 7.78 -9.40 18.31
CA ARG A 62 7.65 -10.30 19.47
C ARG A 62 6.19 -10.61 19.78
N VAL A 63 5.28 -9.64 19.63
CA VAL A 63 3.84 -9.85 19.81
C VAL A 63 3.32 -10.79 18.71
N PHE A 64 3.59 -10.49 17.45
CA PHE A 64 3.18 -11.31 16.29
C PHE A 64 3.79 -12.72 16.29
N ALA A 65 4.92 -12.96 16.95
CA ALA A 65 5.45 -14.31 17.13
C ALA A 65 4.64 -15.15 18.13
N ARG A 66 3.90 -14.49 19.04
CA ARG A 66 3.04 -15.12 20.06
C ARG A 66 1.60 -15.30 19.59
N VAL A 67 1.15 -14.49 18.64
CA VAL A 67 -0.22 -14.55 18.10
C VAL A 67 -0.17 -14.88 16.62
N GLY A 68 -0.95 -15.86 16.19
CA GLY A 68 -1.06 -16.24 14.77
C GLY A 68 -0.03 -17.28 14.30
N PRO A 69 -0.16 -17.71 13.03
CA PRO A 69 0.64 -18.79 12.49
C PRO A 69 2.10 -18.39 12.26
N GLN A 70 3.00 -19.37 12.32
CA GLN A 70 4.34 -19.21 11.78
C GLN A 70 4.30 -19.11 10.26
N GLY A 71 5.38 -18.61 9.64
CA GLY A 71 5.47 -18.55 8.19
C GLY A 71 6.88 -18.32 7.69
N VAL A 72 7.02 -18.42 6.38
CA VAL A 72 8.30 -18.35 5.66
C VAL A 72 8.49 -17.01 4.93
N PHE A 73 7.64 -16.03 5.20
CA PHE A 73 7.65 -14.74 4.49
C PHE A 73 8.67 -13.80 5.09
N THR A 74 9.50 -13.19 4.25
CA THR A 74 10.65 -12.38 4.65
C THR A 74 10.24 -11.13 5.42
N ARG A 75 10.87 -10.95 6.59
CA ARG A 75 10.96 -9.65 7.28
C ARG A 75 12.24 -8.96 6.83
N ILE A 76 12.10 -7.88 6.05
CA ILE A 76 13.21 -7.16 5.40
C ILE A 76 14.27 -6.76 6.44
N GLY A 77 15.55 -7.00 6.12
CA GLY A 77 16.71 -6.67 6.97
C GLY A 77 16.95 -7.60 8.18
N SER A 78 15.92 -8.27 8.68
CA SER A 78 16.00 -9.01 9.95
C SER A 78 16.68 -10.37 9.90
N GLY A 79 16.78 -10.99 8.71
CA GLY A 79 17.18 -12.40 8.57
C GLY A 79 16.17 -13.42 9.13
N THR A 80 14.94 -12.99 9.43
CA THR A 80 13.88 -13.84 10.00
C THR A 80 12.61 -13.82 9.13
N THR A 81 11.67 -14.72 9.43
CA THR A 81 10.41 -14.86 8.70
C THR A 81 9.20 -14.67 9.62
N ALA A 82 8.03 -14.48 9.02
CA ALA A 82 6.75 -14.46 9.70
C ALA A 82 5.64 -15.03 8.79
N SER A 83 4.39 -15.08 9.28
CA SER A 83 3.23 -15.29 8.41
C SER A 83 3.13 -14.20 7.34
N LEU A 84 2.37 -14.46 6.27
CA LEU A 84 2.21 -13.51 5.16
C LEU A 84 1.74 -12.13 5.64
N LEU A 85 0.70 -12.11 6.48
CA LEU A 85 0.11 -10.88 7.00
C LEU A 85 1.09 -10.17 7.95
N HIS A 86 1.74 -10.91 8.87
CA HIS A 86 2.68 -10.31 9.81
C HIS A 86 3.94 -9.79 9.11
N ALA A 87 4.45 -10.47 8.10
CA ALA A 87 5.59 -10.00 7.32
C ALA A 87 5.24 -8.69 6.59
N ALA A 88 4.07 -8.62 5.94
CA ALA A 88 3.60 -7.39 5.31
C ALA A 88 3.45 -6.24 6.32
N SER A 89 2.80 -6.48 7.47
CA SER A 89 2.62 -5.48 8.52
C SER A 89 3.95 -5.00 9.11
N LEU A 90 4.88 -5.92 9.44
CA LEU A 90 6.17 -5.55 10.02
C LEU A 90 7.06 -4.79 9.03
N ASN A 91 7.02 -5.14 7.74
CA ASN A 91 7.76 -4.41 6.71
C ASN A 91 7.15 -3.02 6.45
N ALA A 92 5.82 -2.87 6.55
CA ALA A 92 5.16 -1.57 6.49
C ALA A 92 5.55 -0.68 7.68
N MET A 93 5.51 -1.23 8.90
CA MET A 93 5.95 -0.53 10.11
C MET A 93 7.41 -0.10 10.00
N ALA A 94 8.30 -1.02 9.61
CA ALA A 94 9.73 -0.71 9.43
C ALA A 94 9.97 0.39 8.40
N ALA A 95 9.18 0.44 7.32
CA ALA A 95 9.34 1.46 6.28
C ALA A 95 8.89 2.86 6.74
N ASN A 96 7.90 2.96 7.63
CA ASN A 96 7.34 4.25 8.05
C ASN A 96 7.81 4.71 9.44
N VAL A 97 8.48 3.87 10.25
CA VAL A 97 8.80 4.16 11.66
C VAL A 97 9.61 5.44 11.90
N PHE A 98 10.39 5.90 10.92
CA PHE A 98 11.17 7.14 11.01
C PHE A 98 10.55 8.32 10.26
N ASP A 99 9.35 8.15 9.70
CA ASP A 99 8.65 9.16 8.90
C ASP A 99 9.53 9.71 7.74
N PHE A 100 10.37 8.81 7.21
CA PHE A 100 11.37 9.12 6.18
C PHE A 100 11.02 8.49 4.82
N ASP A 101 9.89 7.78 4.76
CA ASP A 101 9.33 7.24 3.53
C ASP A 101 8.76 8.34 2.63
N ASP A 102 8.33 7.96 1.42
CA ASP A 102 7.92 8.94 0.42
C ASP A 102 6.61 9.64 0.81
N THR A 103 6.44 10.91 0.44
CA THR A 103 5.26 11.69 0.79
C THR A 103 4.59 12.26 -0.47
N HIS A 104 3.29 12.01 -0.61
CA HIS A 104 2.44 12.69 -1.58
C HIS A 104 2.03 14.06 -1.00
N LEU A 105 2.85 15.08 -1.28
CA LEU A 105 2.74 16.43 -0.72
C LEU A 105 1.31 17.04 -0.69
N PRO A 106 0.47 16.92 -1.75
CA PRO A 106 -0.87 17.51 -1.73
C PRO A 106 -1.80 16.96 -0.64
N THR A 107 -1.53 15.74 -0.17
CA THR A 107 -2.38 15.05 0.80
C THR A 107 -1.61 14.58 2.02
N ILE A 108 -0.31 14.84 2.11
CA ILE A 108 0.62 14.33 3.13
C ILE A 108 0.55 12.82 3.39
N ALA A 109 0.05 12.07 2.41
CA ALA A 109 -0.05 10.61 2.51
C ALA A 109 1.32 9.99 2.21
N HIS A 110 1.68 8.89 2.87
CA HIS A 110 2.91 8.15 2.61
C HIS A 110 2.60 6.91 1.76
N PRO A 111 2.73 6.97 0.43
CA PRO A 111 2.00 6.06 -0.41
C PRO A 111 2.67 4.68 -0.57
N THR A 112 3.99 4.58 -0.50
CA THR A 112 4.62 3.29 -0.83
C THR A 112 4.57 2.31 0.34
N ALA A 113 4.72 2.80 1.58
CA ALA A 113 4.76 1.97 2.79
C ALA A 113 3.54 1.05 3.01
N PRO A 114 2.28 1.46 2.80
CA PRO A 114 1.15 0.53 2.93
C PRO A 114 1.02 -0.46 1.77
N VAL A 115 1.58 -0.17 0.60
CA VAL A 115 1.35 -0.93 -0.64
C VAL A 115 2.45 -1.94 -0.94
N ALA A 116 3.71 -1.51 -0.93
CA ALA A 116 4.84 -2.34 -1.35
C ALA A 116 5.01 -3.63 -0.52
N PRO A 117 4.88 -3.61 0.83
CA PRO A 117 4.98 -4.83 1.65
C PRO A 117 3.97 -5.91 1.27
N VAL A 118 2.75 -5.53 0.90
CA VAL A 118 1.70 -6.47 0.50
C VAL A 118 2.07 -7.13 -0.82
N ALA A 119 2.53 -6.33 -1.79
CA ALA A 119 2.96 -6.82 -3.09
C ALA A 119 4.16 -7.78 -2.97
N LEU A 120 5.16 -7.40 -2.16
CA LEU A 120 6.37 -8.18 -1.90
C LEU A 120 6.10 -9.47 -1.12
N ALA A 121 5.14 -9.46 -0.19
CA ALA A 121 4.74 -10.67 0.53
C ALA A 121 4.00 -11.64 -0.39
N LEU A 122 3.07 -11.14 -1.22
CA LEU A 122 2.35 -11.97 -2.19
C LEU A 122 3.24 -12.52 -3.30
N SER A 123 4.27 -11.78 -3.74
CA SER A 123 5.24 -12.27 -4.73
C SER A 123 6.12 -13.40 -4.22
N GLN A 124 6.11 -13.70 -2.92
CA GLN A 124 6.77 -14.90 -2.36
C GLN A 124 5.87 -16.14 -2.40
N THR A 125 4.56 -15.96 -2.63
CA THR A 125 3.59 -17.09 -2.75
C THR A 125 3.52 -17.68 -4.17
N ARG A 126 4.01 -16.94 -5.17
CA ARG A 126 3.87 -17.26 -6.59
C ARG A 126 4.94 -16.55 -7.40
N ARG A 127 5.22 -17.05 -8.59
CA ARG A 127 6.11 -16.36 -9.52
C ARG A 127 5.42 -15.10 -10.05
N VAL A 128 6.06 -13.94 -9.85
CA VAL A 128 5.62 -12.64 -10.34
C VAL A 128 6.81 -12.00 -11.04
N SER A 129 6.62 -11.47 -12.25
CA SER A 129 7.65 -10.70 -12.95
C SER A 129 7.87 -9.34 -12.29
N GLY A 130 9.04 -8.74 -12.51
CA GLY A 130 9.30 -7.38 -12.02
C GLY A 130 8.28 -6.35 -12.52
N ILE A 131 7.79 -6.53 -13.76
CA ILE A 131 6.77 -5.65 -14.34
C ILE A 131 5.42 -5.83 -13.64
N GLU A 132 4.95 -7.06 -13.45
CA GLU A 132 3.68 -7.31 -12.71
C GLU A 132 3.73 -6.75 -11.29
N LEU A 133 4.89 -6.87 -10.62
CA LEU A 133 5.10 -6.29 -9.29
C LEU A 133 5.02 -4.76 -9.33
N LEU A 134 5.70 -4.12 -10.28
CA LEU A 134 5.70 -2.67 -10.43
C LEU A 134 4.32 -2.14 -10.81
N GLU A 135 3.56 -2.86 -11.64
CA GLU A 135 2.17 -2.51 -11.95
C GLU A 135 1.28 -2.59 -10.71
N ALA A 136 1.42 -3.65 -9.90
CA ALA A 136 0.65 -3.80 -8.67
C ALA A 136 0.91 -2.66 -7.68
N ILE A 137 2.19 -2.33 -7.45
CA ILE A 137 2.59 -1.26 -6.54
C ILE A 137 2.15 0.10 -7.08
N THR A 138 2.41 0.39 -8.35
CA THR A 138 2.08 1.69 -8.94
C THR A 138 0.56 1.91 -8.99
N ALA A 139 -0.22 0.87 -9.27
CA ALA A 139 -1.68 0.97 -9.25
C ALA A 139 -2.22 1.20 -7.83
N GLY A 140 -1.64 0.56 -6.81
CA GLY A 140 -1.99 0.83 -5.42
C GLY A 140 -1.68 2.27 -5.00
N ILE A 141 -0.50 2.76 -5.37
CA ILE A 141 -0.07 4.15 -5.11
C ILE A 141 -1.00 5.16 -5.79
N GLU A 142 -1.29 4.98 -7.08
CA GLU A 142 -2.15 5.89 -7.83
C GLU A 142 -3.58 5.90 -7.26
N LEU A 143 -4.16 4.73 -6.97
CA LEU A 143 -5.52 4.65 -6.43
C LEU A 143 -5.63 5.36 -5.08
N GLN A 144 -4.77 5.04 -4.13
CA GLN A 144 -4.89 5.63 -2.80
C GLN A 144 -4.63 7.15 -2.83
N CYS A 145 -3.74 7.64 -3.71
CA CYS A 145 -3.52 9.07 -3.88
C CYS A 145 -4.77 9.77 -4.42
N ARG A 146 -5.50 9.14 -5.36
CA ARG A 146 -6.80 9.66 -5.82
C ARG A 146 -7.85 9.71 -4.72
N ILE A 147 -7.92 8.66 -3.88
CA ILE A 147 -8.83 8.63 -2.72
C ILE A 147 -8.44 9.72 -1.73
N ALA A 148 -7.15 9.85 -1.41
CA ALA A 148 -6.63 10.86 -0.51
C ALA A 148 -6.94 12.28 -1.01
N LEU A 149 -6.78 12.55 -2.31
CA LEU A 149 -7.14 13.84 -2.93
C LEU A 149 -8.64 14.14 -2.81
N ALA A 150 -9.50 13.12 -2.89
CA ALA A 150 -10.95 13.32 -2.81
C ALA A 150 -11.45 13.71 -1.41
N ILE A 151 -10.69 13.36 -0.36
CA ILE A 151 -11.09 13.60 1.04
C ILE A 151 -10.22 14.65 1.75
N SER A 152 -9.13 15.08 1.12
CA SER A 152 -8.25 16.14 1.63
C SER A 152 -8.81 17.54 1.35
N PRO A 153 -8.51 18.54 2.21
CA PRO A 153 -7.81 18.43 3.48
C PRO A 153 -8.72 18.02 4.67
N GLY A 154 -10.04 17.98 4.45
CA GLY A 154 -11.03 17.87 5.53
C GLY A 154 -10.97 16.59 6.36
N HIS A 155 -10.50 15.48 5.77
CA HIS A 155 -10.33 14.21 6.49
C HIS A 155 -9.19 14.30 7.52
N TYR A 156 -8.03 14.81 7.10
CA TYR A 156 -6.86 14.96 7.97
C TYR A 156 -7.11 16.00 9.07
N SER A 157 -7.76 17.12 8.73
CA SER A 157 -8.09 18.16 9.72
C SER A 157 -9.09 17.72 10.80
N ARG A 158 -9.74 16.56 10.61
CA ARG A 158 -10.65 15.94 11.60
C ARG A 158 -9.96 14.87 12.46
N GLY A 159 -8.63 14.76 12.37
CA GLY A 159 -7.84 13.82 13.19
C GLY A 159 -7.61 12.46 12.55
N TRP A 160 -8.05 12.21 11.31
CA TRP A 160 -7.80 10.92 10.66
C TRP A 160 -6.44 10.88 9.96
N HIS A 161 -5.65 9.84 10.23
CA HIS A 161 -4.35 9.66 9.60
C HIS A 161 -4.52 9.13 8.16
N ILE A 162 -4.39 10.02 7.18
CA ILE A 162 -4.75 9.76 5.78
C ILE A 162 -3.94 8.63 5.12
N THR A 163 -2.68 8.45 5.54
CA THR A 163 -1.83 7.34 5.08
C THR A 163 -2.48 6.00 5.36
N SER A 164 -3.03 5.79 6.56
CA SER A 164 -3.61 4.51 6.93
C SER A 164 -5.05 4.36 6.42
N THR A 165 -5.87 5.42 6.47
CA THR A 165 -7.27 5.34 6.00
C THR A 165 -7.40 5.24 4.48
N CYS A 166 -6.46 5.79 3.70
CA CYS A 166 -6.42 5.61 2.24
C CYS A 166 -5.53 4.43 1.83
N GLY A 167 -4.46 4.16 2.58
CA GLY A 167 -3.45 3.15 2.28
C GLY A 167 -4.01 1.74 2.16
N VAL A 168 -5.03 1.42 2.97
CA VAL A 168 -5.73 0.12 2.92
C VAL A 168 -6.33 -0.18 1.54
N PHE A 169 -6.76 0.83 0.79
CA PHE A 169 -7.29 0.65 -0.58
C PHE A 169 -6.18 0.43 -1.60
N GLY A 170 -5.04 1.12 -1.44
CA GLY A 170 -3.86 0.88 -2.27
C GLY A 170 -3.31 -0.53 -2.09
N ALA A 171 -3.22 -0.98 -0.83
CA ALA A 171 -2.87 -2.35 -0.47
C ALA A 171 -3.85 -3.38 -1.08
N ALA A 172 -5.15 -3.10 -1.02
CA ALA A 172 -6.18 -3.95 -1.62
C ALA A 172 -6.03 -4.08 -3.14
N ILE A 173 -5.68 -3.01 -3.87
CA ILE A 173 -5.40 -3.09 -5.31
C ILE A 173 -4.15 -3.91 -5.61
N ALA A 174 -3.06 -3.66 -4.89
CA ALA A 174 -1.83 -4.42 -5.10
C ALA A 174 -2.08 -5.92 -4.87
N ALA A 175 -2.83 -6.27 -3.82
CA ALA A 175 -3.26 -7.63 -3.58
C ALA A 175 -4.18 -8.15 -4.71
N ALA A 176 -5.21 -7.41 -5.08
CA ALA A 176 -6.16 -7.82 -6.11
C ALA A 176 -5.48 -8.14 -7.44
N ARG A 177 -4.53 -7.30 -7.86
CA ARG A 177 -3.76 -7.52 -9.09
C ARG A 177 -2.90 -8.80 -9.02
N LEU A 178 -2.14 -8.98 -7.95
CA LEU A 178 -1.29 -10.17 -7.81
C LEU A 178 -2.08 -11.46 -7.56
N LEU A 179 -3.28 -11.33 -6.99
CA LEU A 179 -4.23 -12.42 -6.78
C LEU A 179 -5.05 -12.77 -8.04
N GLY A 180 -4.99 -11.93 -9.09
CA GLY A 180 -5.77 -12.13 -10.31
C GLY A 180 -7.27 -11.95 -10.08
N LEU A 181 -7.67 -11.06 -9.17
CA LEU A 181 -9.09 -10.82 -8.88
C LEU A 181 -9.77 -10.10 -10.04
N ASP A 182 -11.03 -10.46 -10.29
CA ASP A 182 -11.89 -9.72 -11.21
C ASP A 182 -12.39 -8.38 -10.59
N ALA A 183 -13.07 -7.55 -11.40
CA ALA A 183 -13.57 -6.26 -10.95
C ALA A 183 -14.56 -6.38 -9.78
N ARG A 184 -15.39 -7.43 -9.75
CA ARG A 184 -16.38 -7.64 -8.68
C ARG A 184 -15.69 -8.05 -7.38
N GLN A 185 -14.74 -8.98 -7.46
CA GLN A 185 -13.92 -9.40 -6.33
C GLN A 185 -13.09 -8.24 -5.78
N THR A 186 -12.60 -7.36 -6.65
CA THR A 186 -11.87 -6.14 -6.24
C THR A 186 -12.78 -5.15 -5.52
N VAL A 187 -14.04 -4.99 -5.96
CA VAL A 187 -15.04 -4.19 -5.21
C VAL A 187 -15.31 -4.79 -3.84
N TRP A 188 -15.38 -6.11 -3.70
CA TRP A 188 -15.51 -6.75 -2.39
C TRP A 188 -14.27 -6.52 -1.52
N ALA A 189 -13.07 -6.59 -2.10
CA ALA A 189 -11.83 -6.27 -1.41
C ALA A 189 -11.80 -4.82 -0.92
N PHE A 190 -12.33 -3.86 -1.69
CA PHE A 190 -12.53 -2.48 -1.22
C PHE A 190 -13.47 -2.40 -0.02
N GLY A 191 -14.56 -3.16 -0.02
CA GLY A 191 -15.45 -3.24 1.15
C GLY A 191 -14.71 -3.76 2.40
N SER A 192 -13.93 -4.83 2.25
CA SER A 192 -13.10 -5.38 3.34
C SER A 192 -11.99 -4.44 3.79
N ALA A 193 -11.42 -3.64 2.88
CA ALA A 193 -10.44 -2.62 3.21
C ALA A 193 -11.08 -1.44 3.96
N ALA A 194 -12.26 -0.99 3.54
CA ALA A 194 -12.97 0.13 4.16
C ALA A 194 -13.28 -0.13 5.64
N VAL A 195 -13.68 -1.35 6.01
CA VAL A 195 -13.96 -1.72 7.41
C VAL A 195 -12.69 -1.89 8.26
N GLN A 196 -11.51 -1.90 7.64
CA GLN A 196 -10.20 -1.94 8.32
C GLN A 196 -9.47 -0.59 8.27
N GLY A 197 -10.04 0.42 7.60
CA GLY A 197 -9.46 1.76 7.54
C GLY A 197 -9.51 2.44 8.91
N ALA A 198 -8.36 2.59 9.55
CA ALA A 198 -8.22 3.20 10.86
C ALA A 198 -6.89 3.96 10.98
N GLY A 199 -6.78 4.81 12.01
CA GLY A 199 -5.57 5.57 12.34
C GLY A 199 -5.88 7.03 12.65
N LEU A 200 -5.26 7.55 13.70
CA LEU A 200 -5.51 8.88 14.23
C LEU A 200 -4.24 9.71 14.19
N VAL A 201 -4.36 11.00 13.87
CA VAL A 201 -3.25 11.96 13.88
C VAL A 201 -2.71 12.12 15.30
N GLU A 202 -3.57 11.96 16.31
CA GLU A 202 -3.23 12.04 17.73
C GLU A 202 -2.23 10.96 18.19
N THR A 203 -2.01 9.89 17.40
CA THR A 203 -0.99 8.88 17.70
C THR A 203 0.38 9.20 17.10
N LEU A 204 0.53 10.31 16.36
CA LEU A 204 1.84 10.70 15.83
C LEU A 204 2.77 11.13 16.98
N GLY A 205 4.01 10.63 16.97
CA GLY A 205 5.03 10.92 17.97
C GLY A 205 5.02 10.02 19.21
N THR A 206 4.25 8.92 19.21
CA THR A 206 4.26 7.87 20.25
C THR A 206 5.27 6.77 19.93
#